data_AF-A0A936E4V8-F1
#
_entry.id   AF-A0A936E4V8-F1
#
_cell.length_a   1.000
_cell.length_b   1.000
_cell.length_c   1.000
_cell.angle_alpha   90.00
_cell.angle_beta   90.00
_cell.angle_gamma   90.00
#
_symmetry.space_group_name_H-M   'P 1'
#
loop_
_entity.id
_entity.type
_entity.pdbx_description
1 polymer ?
#
loop_
_entity_poly.entity_id
_entity_poly.type
_entity_poly.pdbx_seq_one_letter_code
_entity_poly.pdbx_strand_id
1 'polypeptide(L)'
;MIWVGPPRERNQTGGVDLAALALDTMNKWLDNLAADKSPLSTARVVRHKPAEAADACWDPAGKKIVEAASFDGKGECNKLYPVHSEPRLVAGAPLTNDIIKCQLKPVNFAGYKVKFTDAQKARMTALYSAGVCDLSKPGVGQGPIKGTYRRY
;
A
#
# COMPACT_ATOMS: atom_id res chain seq x y z
N MET A 1 -10.69 -1.62 -3.38
CA MET A 1 -11.45 -0.72 -2.50
C MET A 1 -10.55 -0.39 -1.34
N ILE A 2 -10.19 0.86 -1.23
CA ILE A 2 -9.44 1.43 -0.11
C ILE A 2 -10.39 2.42 0.54
N TRP A 3 -10.73 2.16 1.80
CA TRP A 3 -11.65 2.98 2.59
C TRP A 3 -10.90 3.62 3.75
N VAL A 4 -10.98 4.94 3.84
CA VAL A 4 -10.28 5.74 4.87
C VAL A 4 -11.28 6.66 5.55
N GLY A 5 -11.15 6.85 6.86
CA GLY A 5 -12.02 7.75 7.61
C GLY A 5 -11.36 8.19 8.89
N PRO A 6 -12.07 8.98 9.71
CA PRO A 6 -11.50 9.51 10.94
C PRO A 6 -11.08 8.36 11.86
N PRO A 7 -9.97 8.51 12.59
CA PRO A 7 -9.57 7.51 13.58
C PRO A 7 -10.70 7.36 14.60
N ARG A 8 -10.99 6.12 14.98
CA ARG A 8 -11.93 5.87 16.07
C ARG A 8 -11.33 6.29 17.39
N GLU A 9 -12.00 7.19 18.09
CA GLU A 9 -11.65 7.53 19.46
C GLU A 9 -12.27 6.52 20.44
N ARG A 10 -11.57 6.25 21.54
CA ARG A 10 -11.94 5.22 22.53
C ARG A 10 -13.36 5.36 23.10
N ASN A 11 -13.94 6.56 23.09
CA ASN A 11 -15.28 6.87 23.61
C ASN A 11 -16.21 7.49 22.56
N GLN A 12 -15.93 7.32 21.26
CA GLN A 12 -16.83 7.82 20.21
C GLN A 12 -18.12 6.99 20.17
N THR A 13 -19.25 7.63 20.45
CA THR A 13 -20.61 7.05 20.39
C THR A 13 -21.33 7.33 19.06
N GLY A 14 -20.60 7.86 18.07
CA GLY A 14 -21.11 8.22 16.75
C GLY A 14 -19.98 8.24 15.71
N GLY A 15 -20.33 8.52 14.46
CA GLY A 15 -19.41 8.42 13.33
C GLY A 15 -19.52 7.10 12.57
N VAL A 16 -18.73 6.98 11.51
CA VAL A 16 -18.87 5.88 10.55
C VAL A 16 -18.12 4.65 11.00
N ASP A 17 -18.81 3.51 11.07
CA ASP A 17 -18.19 2.21 11.29
C ASP A 17 -17.65 1.61 9.98
N LEU A 18 -16.42 1.99 9.63
CA LEU A 18 -15.80 1.47 8.40
C LEU A 18 -15.60 -0.05 8.41
N ALA A 19 -15.37 -0.65 9.57
CA ALA A 19 -15.18 -2.09 9.68
C ALA A 19 -16.50 -2.84 9.41
N ALA A 20 -17.59 -2.42 10.05
CA ALA A 20 -18.91 -2.99 9.81
C ALA A 20 -19.35 -2.79 8.35
N LEU A 21 -19.21 -1.56 7.81
CA LEU A 21 -19.54 -1.29 6.41
C LEU A 21 -18.72 -2.17 5.44
N ALA A 22 -17.44 -2.39 5.73
CA ALA A 22 -16.57 -3.21 4.88
C ALA A 22 -17.00 -4.68 4.91
N LEU A 23 -17.36 -5.19 6.09
CA LEU A 23 -17.88 -6.55 6.26
C LEU A 23 -19.21 -6.72 5.54
N ASP A 24 -20.15 -5.78 5.70
CA ASP A 24 -21.46 -5.83 5.01
C ASP A 24 -21.30 -5.80 3.48
N THR A 25 -20.39 -4.96 2.99
CA THR A 25 -20.09 -4.87 1.55
C THR A 25 -19.44 -6.15 1.03
N MET A 26 -18.55 -6.76 1.81
CA MET A 26 -17.93 -8.03 1.47
C MET A 26 -18.96 -9.17 1.49
N ASN A 27 -19.83 -9.23 2.50
CA ASN A 27 -20.91 -10.21 2.60
C ASN A 27 -21.81 -10.13 1.36
N LYS A 28 -22.27 -8.92 1.00
CA LYS A 28 -23.05 -8.73 -0.23
C LYS A 28 -22.33 -9.23 -1.49
N TRP A 29 -21.03 -9.00 -1.60
CA TRP A 29 -20.24 -9.51 -2.73
C TRP A 29 -20.18 -11.04 -2.72
N LEU A 30 -19.88 -11.64 -1.57
CA LEU A 30 -19.74 -13.08 -1.41
C LEU A 30 -21.07 -13.82 -1.57
N ASP A 31 -22.19 -13.26 -1.10
CA ASP A 31 -23.53 -13.81 -1.25
C ASP A 31 -23.95 -13.83 -2.72
N ASN A 32 -23.74 -12.71 -3.44
CA ASN A 32 -23.98 -12.64 -4.88
C ASN A 32 -23.12 -13.63 -5.65
N LEU A 33 -21.85 -13.77 -5.24
CA LEU A 33 -20.97 -14.79 -5.80
C LEU A 33 -21.49 -16.18 -5.51
N ALA A 34 -21.84 -16.55 -4.28
CA ALA A 34 -22.29 -17.89 -3.91
C ALA A 34 -23.61 -18.30 -4.61
N ALA A 35 -24.47 -17.33 -4.88
CA ALA A 35 -25.71 -17.53 -5.63
C ALA A 35 -25.47 -17.88 -7.11
N ASP A 36 -24.41 -17.33 -7.72
CA ASP A 36 -24.06 -17.61 -9.12
C ASP A 36 -23.51 -19.04 -9.29
N LYS A 37 -24.11 -19.82 -10.20
CA LYS A 37 -23.69 -21.21 -10.50
C LYS A 37 -22.81 -21.32 -11.74
N SER A 38 -22.47 -20.21 -12.40
CA SER A 38 -21.57 -20.22 -13.56
C SER A 38 -20.16 -20.72 -13.17
N PRO A 39 -19.34 -21.19 -14.12
CA PRO A 39 -17.95 -21.57 -13.84
C PRO A 39 -17.16 -20.48 -13.10
N LEU A 40 -16.27 -20.91 -12.20
CA LEU A 40 -15.39 -20.01 -11.45
C LEU A 40 -14.42 -19.29 -12.39
N SER A 41 -14.36 -17.96 -12.29
CA SER A 41 -13.42 -17.14 -13.04
C SER A 41 -13.21 -15.80 -12.33
N THR A 42 -12.09 -15.13 -12.62
CA THR A 42 -11.85 -13.75 -12.16
C THR A 42 -12.89 -12.78 -12.72
N ALA A 43 -13.33 -12.99 -13.97
CA ALA A 43 -14.41 -12.20 -14.58
C ALA A 43 -15.73 -12.32 -13.80
N ARG A 44 -16.06 -13.51 -13.27
CA ARG A 44 -17.21 -13.70 -12.38
C ARG A 44 -17.04 -12.90 -11.08
N VAL A 45 -15.86 -12.95 -10.46
CA VAL A 45 -15.57 -12.15 -9.26
C VAL A 45 -15.78 -10.66 -9.50
N VAL A 46 -15.21 -10.13 -10.59
CA VAL A 46 -15.34 -8.71 -10.96
C VAL A 46 -16.79 -8.32 -11.24
N ARG A 47 -17.55 -9.15 -11.97
CA ARG A 47 -18.96 -8.87 -12.31
C ARG A 47 -19.85 -8.71 -11.07
N HIS A 48 -19.59 -9.49 -10.03
CA HIS A 48 -20.39 -9.45 -8.79
C HIS A 48 -19.93 -8.42 -7.78
N LYS A 49 -18.84 -7.70 -8.07
CA LYS A 49 -18.32 -6.65 -7.19
C LYS A 49 -19.38 -5.56 -7.01
N PRO A 50 -19.87 -5.31 -5.78
CA PRO A 50 -20.85 -4.25 -5.54
C PRO A 50 -20.31 -2.88 -5.96
N ALA A 51 -21.16 -2.02 -6.52
CA ALA A 51 -20.78 -0.65 -6.89
C ALA A 51 -20.22 0.16 -5.70
N GLU A 52 -20.73 -0.11 -4.50
CA GLU A 52 -20.27 0.45 -3.22
C GLU A 52 -18.79 0.15 -2.94
N ALA A 53 -18.26 -0.97 -3.44
CA ALA A 53 -16.87 -1.42 -3.30
C ALA A 53 -15.89 -0.60 -4.19
N ALA A 54 -16.10 0.70 -4.28
CA ALA A 54 -15.18 1.67 -4.85
C ALA A 54 -14.23 2.19 -3.77
N ASP A 55 -13.09 2.74 -4.17
CA ASP A 55 -12.25 3.50 -3.25
C ASP A 55 -13.03 4.73 -2.76
N ALA A 56 -12.89 5.04 -1.47
CA ALA A 56 -13.65 6.12 -0.85
C ALA A 56 -12.98 6.59 0.44
N CYS A 57 -13.28 7.83 0.83
CA CYS A 57 -13.03 8.31 2.17
C CYS A 57 -14.29 8.87 2.82
N TRP A 58 -14.27 9.01 4.14
CA TRP A 58 -15.34 9.63 4.91
C TRP A 58 -14.82 10.87 5.60
N ASP A 59 -15.51 11.99 5.48
CA ASP A 59 -15.16 13.18 6.25
C ASP A 59 -15.54 13.02 7.75
N PRO A 60 -15.12 13.95 8.64
CA PRO A 60 -15.48 13.88 10.06
C PRO A 60 -16.99 13.93 10.34
N ALA A 61 -17.80 14.43 9.41
CA ALA A 61 -19.26 14.44 9.51
C ALA A 61 -19.89 13.12 9.03
N GLY A 62 -19.08 12.18 8.52
CA GLY A 62 -19.52 10.88 8.02
C GLY A 62 -19.99 10.89 6.57
N LYS A 63 -19.73 11.96 5.80
CA LYS A 63 -20.04 12.00 4.37
C LYS A 63 -19.05 11.13 3.60
N LYS A 64 -19.57 10.16 2.84
CA LYS A 64 -18.78 9.36 1.90
C LYS A 64 -18.39 10.19 0.67
N ILE A 65 -17.11 10.15 0.32
CA ILE A 65 -16.52 10.74 -0.89
C ILE A 65 -15.93 9.58 -1.69
N VAL A 66 -16.50 9.30 -2.86
CA VAL A 66 -16.00 8.24 -3.75
C VAL A 66 -14.94 8.83 -4.65
N GLU A 67 -13.69 8.41 -4.46
CA GLU A 67 -12.52 8.94 -5.15
C GLU A 67 -11.48 7.82 -5.26
N ALA A 68 -10.83 7.69 -6.41
CA ALA A 68 -9.77 6.70 -6.60
C ALA A 68 -8.63 6.95 -5.61
N ALA A 69 -8.16 5.90 -4.93
CA ALA A 69 -7.05 6.05 -4.01
C ALA A 69 -5.77 6.42 -4.79
N SER A 70 -5.07 7.44 -4.31
CA SER A 70 -3.85 7.93 -4.94
C SER A 70 -2.78 8.23 -3.90
N PHE A 71 -1.52 7.92 -4.22
CA PHE A 71 -0.39 8.18 -3.33
C PHE A 71 -0.01 9.67 -3.32
N ASP A 72 0.00 10.32 -4.48
CA ASP A 72 0.37 11.72 -4.69
C ASP A 72 -0.77 12.59 -5.23
N GLY A 73 -2.01 12.09 -5.09
CA GLY A 73 -3.23 12.74 -5.56
C GLY A 73 -3.50 14.07 -4.85
N LYS A 74 -4.23 14.94 -5.55
CA LYS A 74 -4.70 16.25 -5.03
C LYS A 74 -6.20 16.28 -4.73
N GLY A 75 -6.84 15.11 -4.74
CA GLY A 75 -8.26 14.95 -4.50
C GLY A 75 -8.64 15.19 -3.05
N GLU A 76 -9.94 15.18 -2.77
CA GLU A 76 -10.47 15.48 -1.43
C GLU A 76 -10.00 14.44 -0.41
N CYS A 77 -9.87 13.17 -0.79
CA CYS A 77 -9.41 12.13 0.12
C CYS A 77 -7.94 12.32 0.52
N ASN A 78 -7.08 12.73 -0.41
CA ASN A 78 -5.68 13.07 -0.10
C ASN A 78 -5.54 14.35 0.76
N LYS A 79 -6.51 15.29 0.68
CA LYS A 79 -6.53 16.48 1.55
C LYS A 79 -6.97 16.13 2.97
N LEU A 80 -8.02 15.32 3.11
CA LEU A 80 -8.55 14.88 4.41
C LEU A 80 -7.59 13.92 5.11
N TYR A 81 -6.96 13.02 4.34
CA TYR A 81 -6.04 12.01 4.83
C TYR A 81 -4.74 12.04 4.01
N PRO A 82 -3.81 12.95 4.34
CA PRO A 82 -2.54 13.04 3.64
C PRO A 82 -1.75 11.74 3.71
N VAL A 83 -1.38 11.21 2.55
CA VAL A 83 -0.48 10.06 2.45
C VAL A 83 0.94 10.56 2.55
N HIS A 84 1.67 10.10 3.57
CA HIS A 84 3.06 10.45 3.77
C HIS A 84 3.99 9.42 3.13
N SER A 85 5.12 9.89 2.62
CA SER A 85 6.19 9.01 2.15
C SER A 85 6.90 8.31 3.32
N GLU A 86 7.64 7.25 3.03
CA GLU A 86 8.41 6.50 4.02
C GLU A 86 9.88 6.36 3.61
N PRO A 87 10.79 6.02 4.54
CA PRO A 87 12.22 6.05 4.26
C PRO A 87 12.68 5.24 3.04
N ARG A 88 12.06 4.10 2.70
CA ARG A 88 12.48 3.32 1.53
C ARG A 88 12.04 3.99 0.22
N LEU A 89 10.83 4.55 0.14
CA LEU A 89 10.36 5.35 -1.00
C LEU A 89 11.28 6.56 -1.21
N VAL A 90 11.65 7.26 -0.14
CA VAL A 90 12.61 8.38 -0.22
C VAL A 90 14.00 7.90 -0.69
N ALA A 91 14.41 6.68 -0.33
CA ALA A 91 15.64 6.05 -0.81
C ALA A 91 15.54 5.52 -2.26
N GLY A 92 14.38 5.63 -2.92
CA GLY A 92 14.15 5.21 -4.30
C GLY A 92 13.52 3.82 -4.47
N ALA A 93 12.92 3.26 -3.41
CA ALA A 93 12.14 2.03 -3.53
C ALA A 93 10.87 2.29 -4.35
N PRO A 94 10.39 1.28 -5.10
CA PRO A 94 9.13 1.41 -5.82
C PRO A 94 7.93 1.35 -4.86
N LEU A 95 6.83 2.00 -5.24
CA LEU A 95 5.56 1.97 -4.48
C LEU A 95 4.99 0.55 -4.32
N THR A 96 5.33 -0.36 -5.24
CA THR A 96 4.98 -1.79 -5.17
C THR A 96 5.56 -2.49 -3.94
N ASN A 97 6.64 -1.95 -3.37
CA ASN A 97 7.29 -2.46 -2.16
C ASN A 97 7.60 -3.97 -2.22
N ASP A 98 8.00 -4.45 -3.40
CA ASP A 98 8.22 -5.86 -3.73
C ASP A 98 9.69 -6.30 -3.69
N ILE A 99 10.61 -5.37 -3.37
CA ILE A 99 12.02 -5.66 -3.13
C ILE A 99 12.22 -6.03 -1.65
N ILE A 100 11.97 -7.31 -1.31
CA ILE A 100 12.09 -7.80 0.08
C ILE A 100 13.56 -7.93 0.52
N LYS A 101 14.41 -8.56 -0.31
CA LYS A 101 15.86 -8.62 -0.12
C LYS A 101 16.54 -7.87 -1.25
N CYS A 102 17.13 -6.72 -0.95
CA CYS A 102 17.81 -5.90 -1.95
C CYS A 102 19.16 -6.51 -2.35
N GLN A 103 19.58 -6.26 -3.59
CA GLN A 103 20.99 -6.35 -3.95
C GLN A 103 21.73 -5.17 -3.31
N LEU A 104 23.03 -5.32 -3.05
CA LEU A 104 23.84 -4.28 -2.42
C LEU A 104 24.68 -3.53 -3.45
N LYS A 105 24.89 -2.23 -3.19
CA LYS A 105 25.84 -1.37 -3.89
C LYS A 105 26.77 -0.67 -2.88
N PRO A 106 27.99 -0.30 -3.28
CA PRO A 106 28.87 0.48 -2.43
C PRO A 106 28.20 1.80 -1.97
N VAL A 107 28.59 2.26 -0.79
CA VAL A 107 28.17 3.58 -0.30
C VAL A 107 28.75 4.67 -1.20
N ASN A 108 27.87 5.43 -1.87
CA ASN A 108 28.24 6.60 -2.65
C ASN A 108 27.78 7.89 -1.96
N PHE A 109 28.68 8.57 -1.25
CA PHE A 109 28.36 9.80 -0.52
C PHE A 109 27.91 10.95 -1.44
N ALA A 110 28.36 10.98 -2.69
CA ALA A 110 27.90 11.97 -3.67
C ALA A 110 26.45 11.72 -4.14
N GLY A 111 25.89 10.53 -3.86
CA GLY A 111 24.51 10.18 -4.18
C GLY A 111 23.47 10.74 -3.20
N TYR A 112 23.89 11.39 -2.11
CA TYR A 112 22.99 11.95 -1.11
C TYR A 112 22.89 13.48 -1.24
N LYS A 113 21.71 14.04 -0.98
CA LYS A 113 21.46 15.50 -1.02
C LYS A 113 22.07 16.25 0.18
N VAL A 114 22.59 15.53 1.17
CA VAL A 114 23.17 16.09 2.40
C VAL A 114 24.69 15.94 2.39
N LYS A 115 25.39 16.87 3.05
CA LYS A 115 26.83 16.76 3.28
C LYS A 115 27.10 15.98 4.55
N PHE A 116 27.87 14.91 4.44
CA PHE A 116 28.33 14.13 5.59
C PHE A 116 29.67 14.67 6.11
N THR A 117 29.79 14.75 7.43
CA THR A 117 31.08 14.92 8.11
C THR A 117 31.92 13.65 7.97
N ASP A 118 33.24 13.76 8.14
CA ASP A 118 34.11 12.59 8.00
C ASP A 118 33.87 11.52 9.06
N ALA A 119 33.47 11.93 10.29
CA ALA A 119 33.04 11.00 11.32
C ALA A 119 31.78 10.21 10.91
N GLN A 120 30.80 10.87 10.26
CA GLN A 120 29.61 10.19 9.75
C GLN A 120 29.94 9.27 8.58
N LYS A 121 30.85 9.68 7.68
CA LYS A 121 31.32 8.83 6.59
C LYS A 121 31.97 7.56 7.13
N ALA A 122 32.90 7.69 8.08
CA ALA A 122 33.58 6.57 8.71
C ALA A 122 32.58 5.61 9.37
N ARG A 123 31.62 6.13 10.14
CA ARG A 123 30.56 5.33 10.77
C ARG A 123 29.71 4.59 9.74
N MET A 124 29.30 5.25 8.66
CA MET A 124 28.43 4.65 7.64
C MET A 124 29.17 3.55 6.87
N THR A 125 30.43 3.76 6.50
CA THR A 125 31.26 2.74 5.86
C THR A 125 31.49 1.53 6.77
N ALA A 126 31.68 1.75 8.08
CA ALA A 126 31.85 0.66 9.03
C ALA A 126 30.57 -0.18 9.20
N LEU A 127 29.40 0.47 9.31
CA LEU A 127 28.11 -0.22 9.48
C LEU A 127 27.66 -0.95 8.21
N TYR A 128 27.95 -0.38 7.04
CA TYR A 128 27.53 -0.90 5.74
C TYR A 128 28.75 -1.34 4.92
N SER A 129 29.61 -2.15 5.52
CA SER A 129 30.84 -2.65 4.88
C SER A 129 30.57 -3.47 3.61
N ALA A 130 29.45 -4.19 3.56
CA ALA A 130 28.99 -4.92 2.38
C ALA A 130 28.21 -4.04 1.38
N GLY A 131 27.98 -2.76 1.69
CA GLY A 131 27.17 -1.84 0.91
C GLY A 131 25.76 -1.61 1.45
N VAL A 132 25.04 -0.73 0.76
CA VAL A 132 23.64 -0.34 1.03
C VAL A 132 22.72 -0.90 -0.06
N CYS A 133 21.41 -0.92 0.21
CA CYS A 133 20.44 -1.41 -0.77
C CYS A 133 20.49 -0.65 -2.10
N ASP A 134 20.53 -1.41 -3.19
CA ASP A 134 20.34 -0.92 -4.54
C ASP A 134 18.90 -1.14 -5.00
N LEU A 135 18.05 -0.16 -4.69
CA LEU A 135 16.61 -0.22 -4.95
C LEU A 135 16.24 -0.04 -6.44
N SER A 136 17.22 0.24 -7.31
CA SER A 136 17.02 0.26 -8.77
C SER A 136 17.05 -1.12 -9.40
N LYS A 137 17.41 -2.16 -8.63
CA LYS A 137 17.50 -3.54 -9.10
C LYS A 137 16.40 -4.41 -8.49
N PRO A 138 15.98 -5.48 -9.19
CA PRO A 138 15.12 -6.49 -8.59
C PRO A 138 15.73 -7.09 -7.31
N GLY A 139 14.88 -7.54 -6.41
CA GLY A 139 15.28 -8.26 -5.23
C GLY A 139 16.06 -9.55 -5.54
N VAL A 140 16.90 -9.97 -4.62
CA VAL A 140 17.63 -11.24 -4.71
C VAL A 140 16.62 -12.39 -4.76
N GLY A 141 16.62 -13.15 -5.85
CA GLY A 141 15.67 -14.23 -6.09
C GLY A 141 14.27 -13.76 -6.53
N GLN A 142 14.06 -12.47 -6.74
CA GLN A 142 12.82 -11.96 -7.34
C GLN A 142 12.73 -12.45 -8.78
N GLY A 143 11.56 -12.95 -9.15
CA GLY A 143 11.29 -13.46 -10.49
C GLY A 143 9.80 -13.54 -10.75
N PRO A 144 9.40 -13.85 -12.00
CA PRO A 144 8.00 -14.03 -12.32
C PRO A 144 7.40 -15.17 -11.50
N ILE A 145 6.14 -15.02 -11.15
CA ILE A 145 5.38 -16.09 -10.53
C ILE A 145 5.30 -17.25 -11.54
N LYS A 146 5.83 -18.43 -11.20
CA LYS A 146 5.84 -19.61 -12.09
C LYS A 146 4.48 -20.34 -12.19
N GLY A 147 3.40 -19.74 -11.68
CA GLY A 147 2.04 -20.28 -11.69
C GLY A 147 1.16 -19.77 -10.53
N THR A 148 -0.13 -20.03 -10.59
CA THR A 148 -1.17 -19.40 -9.73
C THR A 148 -1.27 -19.97 -8.30
N TYR A 149 -0.15 -20.21 -7.62
CA TYR A 149 -0.04 -20.99 -6.36
C TYR A 149 -0.33 -22.48 -6.59
N ARG A 150 0.70 -23.33 -6.48
CA ARG A 150 0.52 -24.79 -6.36
C ARG A 150 0.38 -25.14 -4.89
N ARG A 151 -0.60 -25.99 -4.59
CA ARG A 151 -0.90 -26.56 -3.27
C ARG A 151 0.39 -26.98 -2.55
N TYR A 152 0.51 -26.60 -1.28
CA TYR A 152 1.48 -27.16 -0.34
C TYR A 152 1.11 -28.60 0.01
#